data_AF-A0A2V3HU47-F1
#
_entry.id   AF-A0A2V3HU47-F1
#
_cell.length_a   1.000
_cell.length_b   1.000
_cell.length_c   1.000
_cell.angle_alpha   90.00
_cell.angle_beta   90.00
_cell.angle_gamma   90.00
#
_symmetry.space_group_name_H-M   'P 1'
#
loop_
_entity.id
_entity.type
_entity.pdbx_description
1 polymer ?
#
loop_
_entity_poly.entity_id
_entity_poly.type
_entity_poly.pdbx_seq_one_letter_code
_entity_poly.pdbx_strand_id
1 'polypeptide(L)'
;MEFSEPVADPKKLAAILLEHREDEHWLLLGYPSVVSERHLWAAWLALSQRARDEEMVSRGIDGEFLRLLAGTHQMRTAFERAGVRAGDRRAWLVRLPEEEEIGELPDNDINGLAERADRLFGWLGGELLPERPLPTEEGIARLGIDADGLAFEQWEDVCLGHIAVSDLSG
;
A
#
# COMPACT_ATOMS: atom_id res chain seq x y z
N MET A 1 -0.84 -8.78 -7.78
CA MET A 1 -0.63 -8.94 -9.24
C MET A 1 0.82 -9.31 -9.52
N GLU A 2 1.05 -10.00 -10.63
CA GLU A 2 2.39 -10.38 -11.10
C GLU A 2 2.65 -9.78 -12.48
N PHE A 3 3.84 -9.23 -12.68
CA PHE A 3 4.27 -8.68 -13.96
C PHE A 3 4.87 -9.78 -14.84
N SER A 4 4.70 -9.65 -16.16
CA SER A 4 5.35 -10.53 -17.14
C SER A 4 6.88 -10.44 -17.05
N GLU A 5 7.40 -9.22 -16.89
CA GLU A 5 8.81 -8.91 -16.71
C GLU A 5 9.06 -8.15 -15.39
N PRO A 6 10.26 -8.25 -14.78
CA PRO A 6 10.58 -7.43 -13.62
C PRO A 6 10.43 -5.94 -13.93
N VAL A 7 9.91 -5.17 -12.97
CA VAL A 7 9.70 -3.74 -13.15
C VAL A 7 11.01 -3.04 -13.50
N ALA A 8 11.06 -2.38 -14.66
CA ALA A 8 12.24 -1.64 -15.09
C ALA A 8 12.29 -0.22 -14.49
N ASP A 9 11.17 0.48 -14.52
CA ASP A 9 11.04 1.86 -14.01
C ASP A 9 9.75 2.00 -13.18
N PRO A 10 9.87 2.00 -11.84
CA PRO A 10 8.71 2.21 -10.96
C PRO A 10 8.01 3.55 -11.15
N LYS A 11 8.73 4.60 -11.57
CA LYS A 11 8.12 5.92 -11.81
C LYS A 11 7.24 5.89 -13.03
N LYS A 12 7.66 5.21 -14.10
CA LYS A 12 6.83 4.99 -15.28
C LYS A 12 5.58 4.19 -14.92
N LEU A 13 5.73 3.15 -14.10
CA LEU A 13 4.60 2.34 -13.65
C LEU A 13 3.60 3.14 -12.80
N ALA A 14 4.09 3.97 -11.87
CA ALA A 14 3.26 4.90 -11.11
C ALA A 14 2.55 5.90 -12.04
N ALA A 15 3.25 6.45 -13.04
CA ALA A 15 2.65 7.37 -14.00
C ALA A 15 1.51 6.72 -14.81
N ILE A 16 1.66 5.45 -15.22
CA ILE A 16 0.59 4.67 -15.87
C ILE A 16 -0.62 4.53 -14.94
N LEU A 17 -0.41 4.21 -13.66
CA LEU A 17 -1.52 4.16 -12.70
C LEU A 17 -2.22 5.52 -12.59
N LEU A 18 -1.46 6.60 -12.42
CA LEU A 18 -2.01 7.96 -12.29
C LEU A 18 -2.80 8.40 -13.53
N GLU A 19 -2.38 7.99 -14.73
CA GLU A 19 -3.04 8.30 -16.00
C GLU A 19 -4.36 7.55 -16.17
N HIS A 20 -4.43 6.29 -15.71
CA HIS A 20 -5.56 5.40 -15.99
C HIS A 20 -6.51 5.17 -14.81
N ARG A 21 -6.12 5.54 -13.59
CA ARG A 21 -7.01 5.45 -12.43
C ARG A 21 -8.15 6.46 -12.55
N GLU A 22 -9.34 6.02 -12.16
CA GLU A 22 -10.56 6.84 -12.23
C GLU A 22 -10.60 7.90 -11.11
N ASP A 23 -9.97 7.58 -9.97
CA ASP A 23 -9.91 8.41 -8.78
C ASP A 23 -8.55 8.22 -8.06
N GLU A 24 -8.28 9.02 -7.03
CA GLU A 24 -7.02 8.97 -6.28
C GLU A 24 -6.89 7.76 -5.34
N HIS A 25 -7.95 7.00 -5.10
CA HIS A 25 -7.98 5.94 -4.10
C HIS A 25 -7.39 4.62 -4.61
N TRP A 26 -6.99 4.54 -5.88
CA TRP A 26 -6.20 3.42 -6.41
C TRP A 26 -4.71 3.64 -6.22
N LEU A 27 -4.08 2.71 -5.49
CA LEU A 27 -2.67 2.77 -5.12
C LEU A 27 -1.92 1.51 -5.57
N LEU A 28 -0.63 1.70 -5.87
CA LEU A 28 0.31 0.62 -6.14
C LEU A 28 1.34 0.50 -5.01
N LEU A 29 1.41 -0.68 -4.40
CA LEU A 29 2.33 -0.97 -3.30
C LEU A 29 3.31 -2.07 -3.71
N GLY A 30 4.51 -2.05 -3.12
CA GLY A 30 5.47 -3.13 -3.26
C GLY A 30 4.91 -4.44 -2.72
N TYR A 31 5.12 -5.55 -3.40
CA TYR A 31 4.52 -6.82 -2.97
C TYR A 31 4.96 -7.26 -1.56
N PRO A 32 6.25 -7.19 -1.17
CA PRO A 32 6.66 -7.59 0.17
C PRO A 32 6.19 -6.64 1.28
N SER A 33 5.74 -5.42 0.96
CA SER A 33 5.51 -4.38 1.98
C SER A 33 4.15 -4.45 2.67
N VAL A 34 3.29 -5.41 2.31
CA VAL A 34 1.97 -5.59 2.93
C VAL A 34 1.96 -6.90 3.70
N VAL A 35 1.98 -6.80 5.02
CA VAL A 35 2.06 -7.97 5.90
C VAL A 35 0.70 -8.59 6.23
N SER A 36 -0.39 -7.83 6.15
CA SER A 36 -1.75 -8.33 6.35
C SER A 36 -2.81 -7.32 5.91
N GLU A 37 -4.08 -7.73 5.90
CA GLU A 37 -5.21 -6.80 5.73
C GLU A 37 -5.34 -5.83 6.92
N ARG A 38 -5.06 -6.29 8.15
CA ARG A 38 -5.05 -5.42 9.35
C ARG A 38 -4.02 -4.30 9.21
N HIS A 39 -2.86 -4.59 8.61
CA HIS A 39 -1.84 -3.61 8.30
C HIS A 39 -2.34 -2.52 7.32
N LEU A 40 -3.04 -2.91 6.26
CA LEU A 40 -3.66 -1.96 5.31
C LEU A 40 -4.73 -1.11 5.99
N TRP A 41 -5.62 -1.74 6.77
CA TRP A 41 -6.69 -1.03 7.50
C TRP A 41 -6.13 -0.03 8.51
N ALA A 42 -5.10 -0.40 9.26
CA ALA A 42 -4.45 0.50 10.21
C ALA A 42 -3.83 1.72 9.50
N ALA A 43 -3.14 1.50 8.37
CA ALA A 43 -2.56 2.60 7.59
C ALA A 43 -3.64 3.52 7.00
N TRP A 44 -4.77 2.96 6.55
CA TRP A 44 -5.86 3.74 6.01
C TRP A 44 -6.60 4.56 7.08
N LEU A 45 -6.81 3.99 8.27
CA LEU A 45 -7.39 4.72 9.41
C LEU A 45 -6.50 5.92 9.80
N ALA A 46 -5.19 5.71 9.90
CA ALA A 46 -4.24 6.79 10.17
C ALA A 46 -4.21 7.85 9.06
N LEU A 47 -4.27 7.42 7.79
CA LEU A 47 -4.38 8.33 6.65
C LEU A 47 -5.63 9.20 6.74
N SER A 48 -6.79 8.57 6.99
CA SER A 48 -8.09 9.25 7.04
C SER A 48 -8.11 10.28 8.18
N GLN A 49 -7.62 9.90 9.37
CA GLN A 49 -7.49 10.82 10.49
C GLN A 49 -6.64 12.05 10.11
N ARG A 50 -5.48 11.84 9.51
CA ARG A 50 -4.57 12.93 9.09
C ARG A 50 -5.12 13.79 7.97
N ALA A 51 -5.85 13.21 7.03
CA ALA A 51 -6.51 13.96 5.97
C ALA A 51 -7.56 14.91 6.56
N ARG A 52 -8.37 14.44 7.52
CA ARG A 52 -9.36 15.27 8.24
C ARG A 52 -8.73 16.38 9.05
N ASP A 53 -7.62 16.06 9.72
CA ASP A 53 -6.93 17.00 10.61
C ASP A 53 -5.99 17.95 9.84
N GLU A 54 -5.89 17.83 8.51
CA GLU A 54 -4.97 18.58 7.63
C GLU A 54 -3.48 18.37 7.99
N GLU A 55 -3.13 17.20 8.55
CA GLU A 55 -1.80 16.86 9.08
C GLU A 55 -0.99 15.91 8.16
N MET A 56 -1.39 15.78 6.89
CA MET A 56 -0.66 14.97 5.92
C MET A 56 0.72 15.57 5.64
N VAL A 57 1.76 14.72 5.63
CA VAL A 57 3.12 15.13 5.28
C VAL A 57 3.29 15.15 3.75
N SER A 58 2.70 14.16 3.08
CA SER A 58 2.64 14.09 1.62
C SER A 58 1.60 15.06 1.04
N ARG A 59 1.78 15.45 -0.23
CA ARG A 59 0.84 16.30 -0.98
C ARG A 59 -0.44 15.56 -1.43
N GLY A 60 -0.46 14.24 -1.33
CA GLY A 60 -1.58 13.41 -1.77
C GLY A 60 -1.59 12.06 -1.06
N ILE A 61 -2.73 11.39 -1.13
CA ILE A 61 -3.00 10.18 -0.35
C ILE A 61 -2.05 9.03 -0.68
N ASP A 62 -1.61 8.89 -1.93
CA ASP A 62 -0.65 7.87 -2.36
C ASP A 62 0.63 7.88 -1.51
N GLY A 63 1.23 9.08 -1.43
CA GLY A 63 2.49 9.26 -0.73
C GLY A 63 2.33 9.14 0.78
N GLU A 64 1.21 9.62 1.33
CA GLU A 64 0.95 9.55 2.77
C GLU A 64 0.69 8.12 3.20
N PHE A 65 -0.06 7.35 2.41
CA PHE A 65 -0.32 5.94 2.69
C PHE A 65 0.95 5.10 2.66
N LEU A 66 1.82 5.29 1.65
CA LEU A 66 3.14 4.65 1.58
C LEU A 66 4.01 5.02 2.79
N ARG A 67 3.94 6.29 3.24
CA ARG A 67 4.68 6.80 4.38
C ARG A 67 4.26 6.11 5.68
N LEU A 68 2.96 5.98 5.91
CA LEU A 68 2.38 5.31 7.07
C LEU A 68 2.70 3.81 7.07
N LEU A 69 2.49 3.12 5.94
CA LEU A 69 2.85 1.70 5.79
C LEU A 69 4.34 1.44 6.05
N ALA A 70 5.22 2.35 5.61
CA ALA A 70 6.65 2.26 5.82
C ALA A 70 7.12 2.66 7.25
N GLY A 71 6.21 3.18 8.09
CA GLY A 71 6.51 3.64 9.44
C GLY A 71 7.57 4.74 9.47
N THR A 72 7.51 5.70 8.55
CA THR A 72 8.56 6.72 8.41
C THR A 72 7.97 8.13 8.22
N HIS A 73 8.78 9.18 8.37
CA HIS A 73 8.42 10.54 7.96
C HIS A 73 9.12 10.96 6.66
N GLN A 74 10.01 10.13 6.14
CA GLN A 74 10.82 10.45 4.96
C GLN A 74 10.19 9.85 3.70
N MET A 75 9.72 10.70 2.79
CA MET A 75 9.09 10.27 1.54
C MET A 75 9.95 9.32 0.71
N ARG A 76 11.26 9.61 0.61
CA ARG A 76 12.19 8.72 -0.11
C ARG A 76 12.18 7.31 0.48
N THR A 77 12.30 7.23 1.81
CA THR A 77 12.28 5.97 2.56
C THR A 77 10.93 5.27 2.42
N ALA A 78 9.82 6.02 2.36
CA ALA A 78 8.49 5.48 2.13
C ALA A 78 8.37 4.79 0.76
N PHE A 79 8.78 5.47 -0.32
CA PHE A 79 8.78 4.88 -1.67
C PHE A 79 9.74 3.71 -1.78
N GLU A 80 10.90 3.78 -1.14
CA GLU A 80 11.80 2.65 -1.06
C GLU A 80 11.07 1.50 -0.34
N ARG A 81 10.64 1.64 0.92
CA ARG A 81 10.09 0.53 1.72
C ARG A 81 8.75 -0.01 1.24
N ALA A 82 7.77 0.85 1.02
CA ALA A 82 6.39 0.46 0.71
C ALA A 82 6.01 0.53 -0.77
N GLY A 83 6.80 1.23 -1.58
CA GLY A 83 6.56 1.35 -3.02
C GLY A 83 7.09 0.16 -3.81
N VAL A 84 6.64 0.07 -5.07
CA VAL A 84 7.23 -0.81 -6.08
C VAL A 84 8.65 -0.33 -6.41
N ARG A 85 9.60 -1.27 -6.52
CA ARG A 85 11.00 -1.02 -6.89
C ARG A 85 11.35 -1.66 -8.23
N ALA A 86 12.43 -1.15 -8.82
CA ALA A 86 13.02 -1.80 -9.98
C ALA A 86 13.45 -3.22 -9.61
N GLY A 87 13.14 -4.20 -10.46
CA GLY A 87 13.37 -5.61 -10.21
C GLY A 87 12.22 -6.34 -9.50
N ASP A 88 11.26 -5.64 -8.90
CA ASP A 88 10.08 -6.29 -8.32
C ASP A 88 9.31 -7.02 -9.43
N ARG A 89 8.87 -8.26 -9.17
CA ARG A 89 8.04 -9.05 -10.10
C ARG A 89 6.56 -9.02 -9.75
N ARG A 90 6.21 -8.50 -8.58
CA ARG A 90 4.86 -8.46 -8.05
C ARG A 90 4.58 -7.12 -7.40
N ALA A 91 3.32 -6.75 -7.36
CA ALA A 91 2.84 -5.58 -6.65
C ALA A 91 1.43 -5.85 -6.08
N TRP A 92 1.02 -5.01 -5.14
CA TRP A 92 -0.38 -4.90 -4.74
C TRP A 92 -1.02 -3.71 -5.45
N LEU A 93 -2.14 -3.95 -6.10
CA LEU A 93 -3.07 -2.90 -6.49
C LEU A 93 -4.15 -2.86 -5.42
N VAL A 94 -4.31 -1.73 -4.73
CA VAL A 94 -5.25 -1.56 -3.63
C VAL A 94 -6.17 -0.39 -3.94
N ARG A 95 -7.47 -0.57 -3.68
CA ARG A 95 -8.44 0.52 -3.64
C ARG A 95 -8.70 0.85 -2.18
N LEU A 96 -8.35 2.06 -1.76
CA LEU A 96 -8.67 2.58 -0.43
C LEU A 96 -10.15 2.96 -0.37
N PRO A 97 -10.87 2.72 0.72
CA PRO A 97 -12.23 3.23 0.87
C PRO A 97 -12.27 4.76 0.88
N GLU A 98 -13.43 5.31 0.55
CA GLU A 98 -13.75 6.73 0.70
C GLU A 98 -14.21 7.01 2.15
N GLU A 99 -13.97 8.20 2.68
CA GLU A 99 -14.31 8.48 4.09
C GLU A 99 -15.82 8.42 4.37
N GLU A 100 -16.64 8.74 3.36
CA GLU A 100 -18.11 8.67 3.42
C GLU A 100 -18.60 7.23 3.61
N GLU A 101 -17.77 6.22 3.29
CA GLU A 101 -18.08 4.80 3.47
C GLU A 101 -17.86 4.31 4.92
N ILE A 102 -17.37 5.16 5.85
CA ILE A 102 -17.19 4.78 7.25
C ILE A 102 -18.54 4.73 7.97
N GLY A 103 -19.07 3.52 8.14
CA GLY A 103 -20.31 3.26 8.87
C GLY A 103 -21.52 3.01 7.96
N GLU A 104 -21.37 3.24 6.66
CA GLU A 104 -22.25 2.71 5.63
C GLU A 104 -21.64 1.40 5.09
N LEU A 105 -22.48 0.46 4.64
CA LEU A 105 -21.94 -0.70 3.92
C LEU A 105 -21.38 -0.14 2.60
N PRO A 106 -20.08 -0.34 2.26
CA PRO A 106 -19.51 0.17 1.02
C PRO A 106 -20.37 -0.29 -0.16
N ASP A 107 -20.48 0.56 -1.18
CA ASP A 107 -21.33 0.28 -2.32
C ASP A 107 -20.97 -1.10 -2.90
N ASN A 108 -21.94 -2.01 -2.92
CA ASN A 108 -21.71 -3.45 -3.13
C ASN A 108 -21.42 -3.78 -4.61
N ASP A 109 -20.99 -2.82 -5.42
CA ASP A 109 -20.59 -3.02 -6.81
C ASP A 109 -19.21 -3.68 -6.91
N ILE A 110 -19.12 -4.88 -6.31
CA ILE A 110 -17.95 -5.75 -6.36
C ILE A 110 -17.59 -6.08 -7.81
N ASN A 111 -18.60 -6.23 -8.67
CA ASN A 111 -18.38 -6.54 -10.09
C ASN A 111 -17.74 -5.35 -10.81
N GLY A 112 -18.28 -4.14 -10.66
CA GLY A 112 -17.67 -2.95 -11.25
C GLY A 112 -16.30 -2.63 -10.65
N LEU A 113 -16.06 -2.93 -9.37
CA LEU A 113 -14.73 -2.83 -8.78
C LEU A 113 -13.75 -3.83 -9.39
N ALA A 114 -14.17 -5.08 -9.59
CA ALA A 114 -13.35 -6.10 -10.24
C ALA A 114 -13.04 -5.73 -11.70
N GLU A 115 -14.02 -5.25 -12.46
CA GLU A 115 -13.81 -4.79 -13.84
C GLU A 115 -12.83 -3.61 -13.92
N ARG A 116 -12.89 -2.69 -12.94
CA ARG A 116 -11.94 -1.58 -12.82
C ARG A 116 -10.53 -2.07 -12.51
N ALA A 117 -10.40 -3.01 -11.56
CA ALA A 117 -9.12 -3.64 -11.24
C ALA A 117 -8.52 -4.35 -12.46
N ASP A 118 -9.32 -5.11 -13.19
CA ASP A 118 -8.90 -5.83 -14.41
C ASP A 118 -8.38 -4.90 -15.50
N ARG A 119 -9.04 -3.74 -15.71
CA ARG A 119 -8.53 -2.72 -16.64
C ARG A 119 -7.17 -2.19 -16.19
N LEU A 120 -7.03 -1.86 -14.89
CA LEU A 120 -5.77 -1.37 -14.34
C LEU A 120 -4.65 -2.41 -14.43
N PHE A 121 -4.93 -3.69 -14.18
CA PHE A 121 -3.98 -4.77 -14.40
C PHE A 121 -3.48 -4.79 -15.85
N GLY A 122 -4.40 -4.68 -16.82
CA GLY A 122 -4.06 -4.59 -18.24
C GLY A 122 -3.13 -3.42 -18.58
N TRP A 123 -3.43 -2.21 -18.11
CA TRP A 123 -2.57 -1.04 -18.33
C TRP A 123 -1.20 -1.16 -17.67
N LEU A 124 -1.14 -1.73 -16.47
CA LEU A 124 0.10 -1.91 -15.70
C LEU A 124 0.94 -3.10 -16.20
N GLY A 125 0.44 -3.88 -17.16
CA GLY A 125 1.12 -5.08 -17.66
C GLY A 125 1.23 -6.19 -16.61
N GLY A 126 0.27 -6.24 -15.69
CA GLY A 126 0.19 -7.24 -14.63
C GLY A 126 -1.00 -8.19 -14.83
N GLU A 127 -0.89 -9.37 -14.24
CA GLU A 127 -1.99 -10.34 -14.14
C GLU A 127 -2.43 -10.47 -12.68
N LEU A 128 -3.73 -10.69 -12.46
CA LEU A 128 -4.27 -10.92 -11.13
C LEU A 128 -3.70 -12.21 -10.53
N LEU A 129 -3.21 -12.10 -9.31
CA LEU A 129 -2.92 -13.25 -8.45
C LEU A 129 -3.92 -13.22 -7.28
N PRO A 130 -4.70 -14.29 -7.04
CA PRO A 130 -5.67 -14.35 -5.95
C PRO A 130 -4.99 -14.69 -4.62
N GLU A 131 -4.03 -13.84 -4.23
CA GLU A 131 -3.28 -13.98 -2.98
C GLU A 131 -3.78 -12.99 -1.94
N ARG A 132 -3.66 -13.37 -0.66
CA ARG A 132 -3.87 -12.47 0.47
C ARG A 132 -2.51 -12.12 1.09
N PRO A 133 -2.35 -10.90 1.62
CA PRO A 133 -1.11 -10.48 2.23
C PRO A 133 -0.79 -11.34 3.47
N LEU A 134 0.46 -11.76 3.58
CA LEU A 134 1.01 -12.49 4.70
C LEU A 134 2.41 -11.96 5.02
N PRO A 135 2.83 -11.94 6.30
CA PRO A 135 4.17 -11.51 6.65
C PRO A 135 5.22 -12.44 6.04
N THR A 136 6.36 -11.89 5.61
CA THR A 136 7.51 -12.65 5.11
C THR A 136 8.79 -12.01 5.63
N GLU A 137 9.88 -12.77 5.78
CA GLU A 137 11.18 -12.20 6.18
C GLU A 137 11.61 -11.09 5.21
N GLU A 138 11.42 -11.30 3.90
CA GLU A 138 11.66 -10.29 2.88
C GLU A 138 10.83 -9.03 3.15
N GLY A 139 9.55 -9.18 3.47
CA GLY A 139 8.66 -8.06 3.76
C GLY A 139 9.05 -7.26 5.01
N ILE A 140 9.44 -7.95 6.07
CA ILE A 140 9.91 -7.32 7.32
C ILE A 140 11.21 -6.56 7.08
N ALA A 141 12.17 -7.18 6.40
CA ALA A 141 13.41 -6.53 5.99
C ALA A 141 13.15 -5.35 5.03
N ARG A 142 12.21 -5.50 4.09
CA ARG A 142 11.79 -4.47 3.13
C ARG A 142 11.25 -3.23 3.83
N LEU A 143 10.47 -3.41 4.89
CA LEU A 143 9.94 -2.34 5.74
C LEU A 143 10.99 -1.75 6.70
N GLY A 144 12.23 -2.26 6.68
CA GLY A 144 13.33 -1.80 7.52
C GLY A 144 13.15 -2.17 8.98
N ILE A 145 12.41 -3.25 9.26
CA ILE A 145 12.29 -3.86 10.58
C ILE A 145 13.37 -4.92 10.68
N ASP A 146 14.08 -4.93 11.81
CA ASP A 146 15.00 -6.01 12.15
C ASP A 146 14.18 -7.21 12.65
N ALA A 147 14.24 -8.32 11.92
CA ALA A 147 13.54 -9.54 12.27
C ALA A 147 14.29 -10.36 13.34
N ASP A 148 15.54 -9.98 13.68
CA ASP A 148 16.37 -10.75 14.60
C ASP A 148 15.72 -10.86 15.99
N GLY A 149 15.42 -12.11 16.38
CA GLY A 149 14.78 -12.42 17.66
C GLY A 149 13.27 -12.23 17.70
N LEU A 150 12.62 -11.87 16.58
CA LEU A 150 11.17 -11.81 16.45
C LEU A 150 10.61 -13.13 15.91
N ALA A 151 9.62 -13.69 16.60
CA ALA A 151 8.82 -14.79 16.06
C ALA A 151 7.84 -14.27 14.98
N PHE A 152 7.45 -15.15 14.06
CA PHE A 152 6.52 -14.83 12.95
C PHE A 152 5.22 -14.18 13.45
N GLU A 153 4.69 -14.64 14.58
CA GLU A 153 3.47 -14.13 15.20
C GLU A 153 3.59 -12.67 15.64
N GLN A 154 4.81 -12.16 15.85
CA GLN A 154 5.06 -10.80 16.30
C GLN A 154 5.23 -9.81 15.14
N TRP A 155 5.42 -10.30 13.91
CA TRP A 155 5.73 -9.46 12.77
C TRP A 155 4.60 -8.50 12.39
N GLU A 156 3.34 -8.96 12.45
CA GLU A 156 2.18 -8.07 12.23
C GLU A 156 2.14 -6.96 13.28
N ASP A 157 2.25 -7.31 14.57
CA ASP A 157 2.16 -6.37 15.69
C ASP A 157 3.24 -5.28 15.62
N VAL A 158 4.47 -5.64 15.21
CA VAL A 158 5.56 -4.67 15.03
C VAL A 158 5.23 -3.69 13.88
N CYS A 159 4.69 -4.17 12.77
CA CYS A 159 4.29 -3.32 11.65
C CYS A 159 3.13 -2.37 12.04
N LEU A 160 2.15 -2.86 12.79
CA LEU A 160 1.07 -2.03 13.33
C LEU A 160 1.61 -0.95 14.29
N GLY A 161 2.58 -1.30 15.13
CA GLY A 161 3.27 -0.35 16.00
C GLY A 161 4.01 0.75 15.24
N HIS A 162 4.65 0.41 14.11
CA HIS A 162 5.34 1.37 13.25
C HIS A 162 4.39 2.43 12.65
N ILE A 163 3.18 2.02 12.24
CA ILE A 163 2.14 2.98 11.80
C ILE A 163 1.83 3.95 12.95
N ALA A 164 1.54 3.43 14.14
CA ALA A 164 1.19 4.24 15.31
C ALA A 164 2.31 5.20 15.74
N VAL A 165 3.59 4.79 15.68
CA VAL A 165 4.72 5.68 16.00
C VAL A 165 4.87 6.79 14.95
N SER A 166 4.70 6.46 13.68
CA SER A 166 4.68 7.47 12.60
C SER A 166 3.46 8.40 12.69
N ASP A 167 2.45 8.00 13.46
CA ASP A 167 1.25 8.77 13.73
C ASP A 167 1.42 9.71 14.94
N LEU A 168 2.13 9.28 15.98
CA LEU A 168 2.33 10.06 17.21
C LEU A 168 3.47 11.10 17.15
N SER A 169 4.27 11.09 16.09
CA SER A 169 5.48 11.93 15.98
C SER A 169 5.30 13.14 15.04
N GLY A 170 4.06 13.59 14.83
CA GLY A 170 3.68 14.79 14.07
C GLY A 170 3.88 16.08 14.84
#